data_AF-A0A9X8CGB2-F1
#
_entry.id   AF-A0A9X8CGB2-F1
#
_cell.length_a   1.000
_cell.length_b   1.000
_cell.length_c   1.000
_cell.angle_alpha   90.00
_cell.angle_beta   90.00
_cell.angle_gamma   90.00
#
_symmetry.space_group_name_H-M   'P 1'
#
loop_
_entity.id
_entity.type
_entity.pdbx_description
1 polymer ?
#
loop_
_entity_poly.entity_id
_entity_poly.type
_entity_poly.pdbx_seq_one_letter_code
_entity_poly.pdbx_strand_id
1 'polypeptide(L)'
;MLSQDRQRIDEIDEQIVSLLEERYDCVSHIAKIKKDNHIPVFDKTREEAVLEKIRQMVSNEDYADSIVETFNQIMMVSKDYQKSK
;
A
#
# COMPACT_ATOMS: atom_id res chain seq x y z
N MET A 1 20.97 -21.44 9.05
CA MET A 1 20.56 -20.10 9.54
C MET A 1 20.04 -19.23 8.39
N LEU A 2 20.84 -18.88 7.37
CA LEU A 2 20.34 -18.11 6.20
C LEU A 2 19.12 -18.71 5.48
N SER A 3 18.95 -20.03 5.48
CA SER A 3 17.82 -20.69 4.82
C SER A 3 16.50 -20.53 5.57
N GLN A 4 16.53 -20.46 6.90
CA GLN A 4 15.31 -20.36 7.72
C GLN A 4 14.74 -18.95 7.68
N ASP A 5 15.59 -17.94 7.78
CA ASP A 5 15.16 -16.54 7.66
C ASP A 5 14.61 -16.25 6.26
N ARG A 6 15.21 -16.82 5.21
CA ARG A 6 14.70 -16.72 3.83
C ARG A 6 13.36 -17.40 3.65
N GLN A 7 13.19 -18.62 4.17
CA GLN A 7 11.90 -19.29 4.13
C GLN A 7 10.83 -18.47 4.86
N ARG A 8 11.19 -17.85 5.98
CA ARG A 8 10.27 -16.97 6.69
C ARG A 8 9.92 -15.72 5.88
N ILE A 9 10.87 -15.15 5.12
CA ILE A 9 10.59 -14.07 4.18
C ILE A 9 9.63 -14.54 3.08
N ASP A 10 9.87 -15.71 2.48
CA ASP A 10 8.99 -16.25 1.43
C ASP A 10 7.54 -16.39 1.94
N GLU A 11 7.34 -16.92 3.16
CA GLU A 11 6.01 -17.01 3.80
C GLU A 11 5.37 -15.65 4.08
N ILE A 12 6.17 -14.63 4.40
CA ILE A 12 5.70 -13.26 4.61
C ILE A 12 5.32 -12.64 3.26
N ASP A 13 6.11 -12.87 2.23
CA ASP A 13 5.86 -12.35 0.88
C ASP A 13 4.56 -12.92 0.31
N GLU A 14 4.26 -14.20 0.53
CA GLU A 14 2.96 -14.79 0.17
C GLU A 14 1.78 -14.05 0.85
N GLN A 15 1.93 -13.70 2.13
CA GLN A 15 0.91 -12.93 2.84
C GLN A 15 0.81 -11.48 2.32
N ILE A 16 1.94 -10.85 2.01
CA ILE A 16 1.97 -9.50 1.43
C ILE A 16 1.25 -9.49 0.08
N VAL A 17 1.49 -10.50 -0.78
CA VAL A 17 0.80 -10.62 -2.07
C VAL A 17 -0.71 -10.71 -1.87
N SER A 18 -1.18 -11.61 -0.99
CA SER A 18 -2.61 -11.76 -0.72
C SER A 18 -3.24 -10.47 -0.19
N LEU A 19 -2.57 -9.77 0.73
CA LEU A 19 -3.06 -8.49 1.27
C LEU A 19 -3.05 -7.38 0.22
N LEU A 20 -2.08 -7.37 -0.70
CA LEU A 20 -2.04 -6.42 -1.79
C LEU A 20 -3.17 -6.67 -2.79
N GLU A 21 -3.48 -7.92 -3.13
CA GLU A 21 -4.63 -8.25 -3.99
C GLU A 21 -5.95 -7.74 -3.39
N GLU A 22 -6.20 -8.01 -2.11
CA GLU A 22 -7.38 -7.49 -1.40
C GLU A 22 -7.42 -5.95 -1.41
N ARG A 23 -6.25 -5.32 -1.22
CA ARG A 23 -6.12 -3.87 -1.31
C ARG A 23 -6.45 -3.36 -2.73
N TYR A 24 -6.05 -4.08 -3.78
CA TYR A 24 -6.35 -3.72 -5.17
C TYR A 24 -7.84 -3.88 -5.53
N ASP A 25 -8.54 -4.84 -4.94
CA ASP A 25 -10.00 -4.94 -5.05
C ASP A 25 -10.68 -3.71 -4.43
N CYS A 26 -10.25 -3.30 -3.24
CA CYS A 26 -10.73 -2.07 -2.60
C CYS A 26 -10.44 -0.83 -3.45
N VAL A 27 -9.22 -0.73 -3.99
CA VAL A 27 -8.82 0.36 -4.88
C VAL A 27 -9.69 0.41 -6.15
N SER A 28 -9.98 -0.75 -6.75
CA SER A 28 -10.83 -0.86 -7.93
C SER A 28 -12.26 -0.40 -7.64
N HIS A 29 -12.81 -0.76 -6.49
CA HIS A 29 -14.12 -0.30 -6.05
C HIS A 29 -14.14 1.22 -5.82
N ILE A 30 -13.14 1.77 -5.14
CA ILE A 30 -13.00 3.22 -4.92
C ILE A 30 -12.89 3.96 -6.26
N ALA A 31 -12.11 3.44 -7.20
CA ALA A 31 -11.94 4.04 -8.52
C ALA A 31 -13.26 4.11 -9.29
N LYS A 32 -14.08 3.05 -9.23
CA LYS A 32 -15.42 3.04 -9.83
C LYS A 32 -16.32 4.12 -9.21
N ILE A 33 -16.37 4.20 -7.88
CA ILE A 33 -17.15 5.24 -7.17
C ILE A 33 -16.68 6.64 -7.58
N LYS A 34 -15.36 6.88 -7.62
CA LYS A 34 -14.80 8.18 -8.00
C LYS A 34 -15.16 8.55 -9.43
N LYS A 35 -15.10 7.59 -10.36
CA LYS A 35 -15.48 7.77 -11.77
C LYS A 35 -16.96 8.12 -11.90
N ASP A 36 -17.83 7.37 -11.23
CA ASP A 36 -19.29 7.59 -11.27
C ASP A 36 -19.68 8.96 -10.66
N ASN A 37 -18.94 9.42 -9.64
CA ASN A 37 -19.18 10.69 -8.95
C ASN A 37 -18.31 11.88 -9.44
N HIS A 38 -17.50 11.70 -10.49
CA HIS A 38 -16.58 12.72 -11.02
C HIS A 38 -15.58 13.28 -9.97
N ILE A 39 -15.19 12.46 -9.00
CA ILE A 39 -14.23 12.80 -7.95
C ILE A 39 -12.81 12.58 -8.48
N PRO A 40 -11.86 13.52 -8.26
CA PRO A 40 -10.47 13.33 -8.63
C PRO A 40 -9.84 12.07 -8.01
N VAL A 41 -9.01 11.38 -8.79
CA VAL A 41 -8.26 10.21 -8.32
C VAL A 41 -7.25 10.61 -7.24
N PHE A 42 -6.65 11.80 -7.38
CA PHE A 42 -5.62 12.30 -6.48
C PHE A 42 -6.20 13.10 -5.31
N ASP A 43 -5.87 12.68 -4.09
CA ASP A 43 -6.20 13.37 -2.84
C ASP A 43 -4.95 13.37 -1.95
N LYS A 44 -4.14 14.43 -2.08
CA LYS A 44 -2.87 14.58 -1.36
C LYS A 44 -3.05 14.51 0.16
N THR A 45 -4.10 15.13 0.68
CA THR A 45 -4.38 15.16 2.13
C THR A 45 -4.69 13.76 2.64
N ARG A 46 -5.45 12.96 1.86
CA ARG A 46 -5.68 11.56 2.21
C ARG A 46 -4.40 10.74 2.21
N GLU A 47 -3.51 10.98 1.26
CA GLU A 47 -2.24 10.25 1.14
C GLU A 47 -1.30 10.54 2.31
N GLU A 48 -1.12 11.81 2.66
CA GLU A 48 -0.32 12.23 3.82
C GLU A 48 -0.85 11.60 5.12
N ALA A 49 -2.18 11.56 5.30
CA ALA A 49 -2.80 10.92 6.46
C ALA A 49 -2.59 9.38 6.51
N VAL A 50 -2.48 8.71 5.36
CA VAL A 50 -2.11 7.27 5.34
C VAL A 50 -0.68 7.10 5.80
N LEU A 51 0.26 7.85 5.22
CA LEU A 51 1.69 7.69 5.51
C LEU A 51 2.01 8.00 6.97
N GLU A 52 1.38 9.03 7.55
CA GLU A 52 1.52 9.35 8.97
C GLU A 52 0.98 8.23 9.86
N LYS A 53 -0.18 7.67 9.52
CA LYS A 53 -0.73 6.52 10.25
C LYS A 53 0.21 5.32 10.18
N ILE A 54 0.80 5.04 9.01
CA ILE A 54 1.77 3.95 8.85
C ILE A 54 3.00 4.20 9.73
N ARG A 55 3.55 5.41 9.74
CA ARG A 55 4.68 5.77 10.61
C ARG A 55 4.37 5.47 12.08
N GLN A 56 3.19 5.86 12.55
CA GLN A 56 2.73 5.61 13.93
C GLN A 56 2.50 4.13 14.26
N MET A 57 2.31 3.27 13.26
CA MET A 57 2.16 1.82 13.45
C MET A 57 3.51 1.09 13.56
N VAL A 58 4.61 1.72 13.13
CA VAL A 58 5.94 1.12 13.21
C VAL A 58 6.46 1.23 14.64
N SER A 59 6.71 0.08 15.28
CA SER A 59 7.23 0.06 16.65
C SER A 59 8.75 0.19 16.75
N ASN A 60 9.47 -0.13 15.67
CA ASN A 60 10.92 0.05 15.61
C ASN A 60 11.24 1.23 14.68
N GLU A 61 11.67 2.34 15.28
CA GLU A 61 11.99 3.58 14.58
C GLU A 61 13.03 3.41 13.46
N ASP A 62 13.95 2.45 13.60
CA ASP A 62 14.96 2.15 12.57
C ASP A 62 14.31 1.67 11.25
N TYR A 63 13.08 1.15 11.31
CA TYR A 63 12.34 0.67 10.14
C TYR A 63 11.34 1.71 9.61
N ALA A 64 11.07 2.78 10.35
CA ALA A 64 9.96 3.70 10.07
C ALA A 64 10.06 4.30 8.66
N ASP A 65 11.22 4.85 8.31
CA ASP A 65 11.39 5.50 6.99
C ASP A 65 11.32 4.48 5.84
N SER A 66 11.89 3.29 6.02
CA SER A 66 11.85 2.23 4.99
C SER A 66 10.42 1.72 4.76
N ILE A 67 9.66 1.52 5.84
CA ILE A 67 8.26 1.08 5.74
C ILE A 67 7.40 2.18 5.12
N VAL A 68 7.54 3.44 5.57
CA VAL A 68 6.78 4.57 5.01
C VAL A 68 7.04 4.72 3.51
N GLU A 69 8.30 4.64 3.07
CA GLU A 69 8.63 4.72 1.65
C GLU A 69 8.04 3.54 0.85
N THR A 70 8.05 2.34 1.41
CA THR A 70 7.41 1.17 0.78
C THR A 70 5.92 1.41 0.55
N PHE A 71 5.21 1.95 1.54
CA PHE A 71 3.79 2.28 1.41
C PHE A 71 3.55 3.42 0.41
N ASN A 72 4.43 4.41 0.36
CA ASN A 72 4.37 5.48 -0.64
C ASN A 72 4.47 4.90 -2.07
N GLN A 73 5.39 3.97 -2.31
CA GLN A 73 5.53 3.29 -3.60
C GLN A 73 4.29 2.45 -3.95
N ILE A 74 3.75 1.68 -3.00
CA ILE A 74 2.50 0.92 -3.20
C ILE A 74 1.37 1.85 -3.63
N MET A 75 1.24 3.01 -2.98
CA MET A 75 0.22 4.01 -3.29
C MET A 75 0.41 4.64 -4.66
N MET A 76 1.65 4.94 -5.05
CA MET A 76 1.98 5.46 -6.37
C MET A 76 1.57 4.48 -7.48
N VAL A 77 1.99 3.21 -7.39
CA VAL A 77 1.64 2.18 -8.38
C VAL A 77 0.13 1.93 -8.42
N SER A 78 -0.54 1.94 -7.26
CA SER A 78 -2.00 1.78 -7.19
C SER A 78 -2.75 2.92 -7.89
N LYS A 79 -2.23 4.15 -7.86
CA LYS A 79 -2.82 5.28 -8.59
C LYS A 79 -2.70 5.10 -10.09
N ASP A 80 -1.55 4.65 -10.56
CA ASP A 80 -1.33 4.44 -12.00
C ASP A 80 -2.20 3.30 -12.53
N TYR A 81 -2.40 2.24 -11.74
CA TYR A 81 -3.41 1.22 -12.03
C TYR A 81 -4.82 1.81 -12.17
N GLN A 82 -5.26 2.67 -11.23
CA GLN A 82 -6.58 3.33 -11.29
C GLN A 82 -6.76 4.19 -12.54
N LYS A 83 -5.72 4.89 -13.00
CA LYS A 83 -5.77 5.70 -14.23
C LYS A 83 -5.93 4.85 -15.50
N SER A 84 -5.49 3.59 -15.46
CA SER A 84 -5.54 2.67 -16.60
C SER A 84 -6.87 1.91 -16.75
N LYS A 85 -7.87 2.18 -15.88
CA LYS A 85 -9.21 1.55 -15.87
C LYS A 85 -10.33 2.55 -16.18
#